data_AF-A0A919RHN8-F1
#
_entry.id   AF-A0A919RHN8-F1
#
_cell.length_a   1.000
_cell.length_b   1.000
_cell.length_c   1.000
_cell.angle_alpha   90.00
_cell.angle_beta   90.00
_cell.angle_gamma   90.00
#
_symmetry.space_group_name_H-M   'P 1'
#
loop_
_entity.id
_entity.type
_entity.pdbx_description
1 polymer ?
#
loop_
_entity_poly.entity_id
_entity_poly.type
_entity_poly.pdbx_seq_one_letter_code
_entity_poly.pdbx_strand_id
1 'polypeptide(L)'
;MLEELLAGWIPRQRWFAGKGRAIDAVRVDSDLALISGDPALHHVIVEVRQGLSADRYQLLLGIRSELPQRLNHALIGHSDDISYYDAAHDADITGRLLIAMAHGEDLGRLRFRHIEGIRIEENLRSLVLGAEQSNTSLVYGEDYICKLFRRLIPGVNPELEIVTALARRGAPHIAKPYGWIETDLDGKTTTLAFLQEYLSTANDGWALALTSVRDLYASLPEITAGDAGGDFAAEAERLGTATAQVHAELAAAFPVDIIEPPEIKRMTEGFRGRLARAIQEVPELAAYADPAERAFDRLAGTTGDIPVQRVHGDYHLGQVMRTTTDWVILDFEGEPGQPLDERRALSSPLRDVAGMLRSFDYAARHLLAGHPEAEYLGPRADQWAGHNRAAFLRGYTSGGGRLTSNDAILLRALELSKAVYEVVYEARNRPTWVDIPLAAFRD
;
A
#
# COMPACT_ATOMS: atom_id res chain seq x y z
N MET A 1 11.25 3.62 33.26
CA MET A 1 11.22 2.15 33.15
C MET A 1 10.53 1.68 31.86
N LEU A 2 9.19 1.68 31.72
CA LEU A 2 8.56 1.26 30.45
C LEU A 2 9.04 2.09 29.25
N GLU A 3 9.13 3.41 29.38
CA GLU A 3 9.64 4.32 28.35
C GLU A 3 11.08 3.99 27.94
N GLU A 4 11.93 3.56 28.87
CA GLU A 4 13.33 3.16 28.61
C GLU A 4 13.39 1.83 27.85
N LEU A 5 12.56 0.84 28.25
CA LEU A 5 12.44 -0.42 27.53
C LEU A 5 11.96 -0.19 26.09
N LEU A 6 10.96 0.68 25.92
CA LEU A 6 10.43 1.06 24.61
C LEU A 6 11.46 1.82 23.77
N ALA A 7 12.25 2.71 24.36
CA ALA A 7 13.32 3.43 23.66
C ALA A 7 14.37 2.47 23.06
N GLY A 8 14.68 1.36 23.74
CA GLY A 8 15.56 0.31 23.22
C GLY A 8 14.90 -0.67 22.24
N TRP A 9 13.57 -0.81 22.29
CA TRP A 9 12.83 -1.79 21.48
C TRP A 9 12.27 -1.22 20.16
N ILE A 10 11.70 -0.02 20.18
CA ILE A 10 11.06 0.62 19.01
C ILE A 10 12.01 0.77 17.81
N PRO A 11 13.29 1.21 17.96
CA PRO A 11 14.21 1.34 16.83
C PRO A 11 14.47 0.05 16.05
N ARG A 12 14.28 -1.11 16.70
CA ARG A 12 14.50 -2.43 16.10
C ARG A 12 13.31 -2.89 15.27
N GLN A 13 12.17 -2.20 15.35
CA GLN A 13 10.97 -2.59 14.66
C GLN A 13 10.99 -2.18 13.19
N ARG A 14 10.44 -3.05 12.33
CA ARG A 14 10.39 -2.78 10.89
C ARG A 14 9.56 -1.54 10.56
N TRP A 15 8.44 -1.37 11.26
CA TRP A 15 7.48 -0.27 11.12
C TRP A 15 7.93 1.07 11.70
N PHE A 16 9.06 1.13 12.40
CA PHE A 16 9.57 2.39 12.91
C PHE A 16 10.14 3.24 11.77
N ALA A 17 9.54 4.41 11.52
CA ALA A 17 9.94 5.30 10.44
C ALA A 17 11.21 6.11 10.75
N GLY A 18 11.59 6.20 12.02
CA GLY A 18 12.69 7.02 12.52
C GLY A 18 14.10 6.40 12.43
N LYS A 19 14.30 5.37 11.61
CA LYS A 19 15.56 4.64 11.52
C LYS A 19 16.73 5.56 11.16
N GLY A 20 17.91 5.27 11.72
CA GLY A 20 19.12 6.05 11.50
C GLY A 20 19.18 7.39 12.23
N ARG A 21 18.14 7.79 12.96
CA ARG A 21 18.13 8.97 13.83
C ARG A 21 18.16 8.56 15.31
N ALA A 22 18.87 9.31 16.13
CA ALA A 22 18.85 9.09 17.59
C ALA A 22 17.44 9.41 18.15
N ILE A 23 17.01 8.64 19.15
CA ILE A 23 15.81 8.96 19.94
C ILE A 23 16.23 9.83 21.10
N ASP A 24 15.65 11.03 21.20
CA ASP A 24 15.91 11.97 22.29
C ASP A 24 15.03 11.68 23.51
N ALA A 25 13.78 11.26 23.27
CA ALA A 25 12.82 10.91 24.32
C ALA A 25 11.73 9.97 23.79
N VAL A 26 11.23 9.12 24.69
CA VAL A 26 9.98 8.36 24.52
C VAL A 26 9.07 8.71 25.67
N ARG A 27 7.80 9.04 25.36
CA ARG A 27 6.78 9.37 26.36
C ARG A 27 5.53 8.53 26.13
N VAL A 28 4.93 7.99 27.20
CA VAL A 28 3.61 7.37 27.11
C VAL A 28 2.52 8.46 27.16
N ASP A 29 1.74 8.57 26.08
CA ASP A 29 0.66 9.55 25.92
C ASP A 29 -0.67 9.01 26.45
N SER A 30 -0.88 7.71 26.28
CA SER A 30 -2.08 7.01 26.69
C SER A 30 -1.73 5.58 27.04
N ASP A 31 -2.36 5.06 28.09
CA ASP A 31 -2.30 3.66 28.51
C ASP A 31 -3.69 3.25 29.00
N LEU A 32 -4.32 2.31 28.29
CA LEU A 32 -5.68 1.84 28.57
C LEU A 32 -5.71 0.31 28.65
N ALA A 33 -6.09 -0.22 29.81
CA ALA A 33 -6.28 -1.66 29.99
C ALA A 33 -7.54 -2.16 29.25
N LEU A 34 -7.36 -3.13 28.35
CA LEU A 34 -8.42 -3.87 27.66
C LEU A 34 -8.72 -5.21 28.33
N ILE A 35 -7.71 -5.80 28.96
CA ILE A 35 -7.79 -6.97 29.83
C ILE A 35 -6.93 -6.67 31.05
N SER A 36 -7.49 -6.87 32.25
CA SER A 36 -6.77 -6.75 33.52
C SER A 36 -6.38 -8.14 34.04
N GLY A 37 -5.30 -8.21 34.82
CA GLY A 37 -4.83 -9.45 35.45
C GLY A 37 -3.51 -9.95 34.86
N ASP A 38 -3.32 -11.27 34.84
CA ASP A 38 -2.17 -11.94 34.24
C ASP A 38 -2.66 -13.11 33.37
N PRO A 39 -2.64 -12.99 32.02
CA PRO A 39 -2.09 -11.87 31.25
C PRO A 39 -2.95 -10.59 31.26
N ALA A 40 -2.32 -9.42 31.22
CA ALA A 40 -2.97 -8.15 30.90
C ALA A 40 -2.75 -7.77 29.43
N LEU A 41 -3.71 -7.02 28.88
CA LEU A 41 -3.62 -6.39 27.56
C LEU A 41 -3.92 -4.90 27.69
N HIS A 42 -2.97 -4.07 27.30
CA HIS A 42 -3.10 -2.62 27.30
C HIS A 42 -2.97 -2.07 25.87
N HIS A 43 -3.78 -1.08 25.52
CA HIS A 43 -3.55 -0.23 24.35
C HIS A 43 -2.75 0.98 24.79
N VAL A 44 -1.58 1.18 24.18
CA VAL A 44 -0.64 2.22 24.55
C VAL A 44 -0.35 3.10 23.34
N ILE A 45 -0.38 4.42 23.53
CA ILE A 45 0.12 5.39 22.54
C ILE A 45 1.40 6.00 23.11
N VAL A 46 2.46 5.98 22.31
CA VAL A 46 3.77 6.54 22.68
C VAL A 46 4.23 7.61 21.70
N GLU A 47 4.68 8.75 22.23
CA GLU A 47 5.35 9.80 21.49
C GLU A 47 6.86 9.53 21.47
N VAL A 48 7.46 9.49 20.28
CA VAL A 48 8.90 9.33 20.07
C VAL A 48 9.45 10.61 19.47
N ARG A 49 10.41 11.25 20.16
CA ARG A 49 11.07 12.48 19.71
C ARG A 49 12.43 12.20 19.08
N GLN A 50 12.66 12.80 17.91
CA GLN A 50 13.93 12.75 17.17
C GLN A 50 14.19 14.12 16.51
N GLY A 51 15.08 14.90 17.12
CA GLY A 51 15.34 16.29 16.76
C GLY A 51 14.08 17.15 16.88
N LEU A 52 13.64 17.72 15.75
CA LEU A 52 12.42 18.53 15.68
C LEU A 52 11.16 17.71 15.37
N SER A 53 11.29 16.40 15.11
CA SER A 53 10.16 15.51 14.83
C SER A 53 9.66 14.85 16.10
N ALA A 54 8.34 14.81 16.27
CA ALA A 54 7.65 13.99 17.27
C ALA A 54 6.60 13.13 16.55
N ASP A 55 6.80 11.82 16.58
CA ASP A 55 5.89 10.85 15.95
C ASP A 55 5.19 10.04 17.03
N ARG A 56 3.89 9.78 16.87
CA ARG A 56 3.14 8.91 17.78
C ARG A 56 2.98 7.52 17.19
N TYR A 57 3.14 6.51 18.04
CA TYR A 57 2.97 5.11 17.69
C TYR A 57 1.99 4.43 18.63
N GLN A 58 1.18 3.50 18.13
CA GLN A 58 0.36 2.64 18.98
C GLN A 58 0.99 1.26 19.17
N LEU A 59 0.76 0.69 20.35
CA LEU A 59 1.21 -0.63 20.76
C LEU A 59 0.09 -1.37 21.47
N LEU A 60 -0.02 -2.67 21.20
CA LEU A 60 -0.70 -3.59 22.09
C LEU A 60 0.36 -4.10 23.07
N LEU A 61 0.31 -3.64 24.31
CA LEU A 61 1.27 -3.99 25.35
C LEU A 61 0.70 -5.16 26.16
N GLY A 62 1.40 -6.29 26.11
CA GLY A 62 1.14 -7.44 26.95
C GLY A 62 1.97 -7.39 28.22
N ILE A 63 1.36 -7.79 29.34
CA ILE A 63 2.00 -7.82 30.65
C ILE A 63 1.74 -9.18 31.28
N ARG A 64 2.81 -9.90 31.65
CA ARG A 64 2.75 -11.24 32.28
C ARG A 64 3.81 -11.39 33.36
N SER A 65 3.53 -12.17 34.40
CA SER A 65 4.58 -12.59 35.35
C SER A 65 5.53 -13.64 34.74
N GLU A 66 4.99 -14.54 33.93
CA GLU A 66 5.76 -15.54 33.20
C GLU A 66 5.43 -15.47 31.70
N LEU A 67 6.42 -15.12 30.88
CA LEU A 67 6.27 -15.05 29.43
C LEU A 67 6.40 -16.46 28.82
N PRO A 68 5.37 -16.99 28.13
CA PRO A 68 5.48 -18.24 27.40
C PRO A 68 6.60 -18.18 26.36
N GLN A 69 7.37 -19.27 26.23
CA GLN A 69 8.53 -19.33 25.31
C GLN A 69 8.18 -18.92 23.86
N ARG A 70 6.96 -19.22 23.41
CA ARG A 70 6.43 -18.85 22.08
C ARG A 70 6.32 -17.34 21.84
N LEU A 71 6.41 -16.51 22.89
CA LEU A 71 6.33 -15.05 22.84
C LEU A 71 7.67 -14.37 23.11
N ASN A 72 8.76 -15.12 23.33
CA ASN A 72 10.08 -14.55 23.61
C ASN A 72 10.58 -13.63 22.50
N HIS A 73 10.21 -13.88 21.24
CA HIS A 73 10.57 -13.00 20.11
C HIS A 73 9.87 -11.64 20.16
N ALA A 74 8.75 -11.54 20.88
CA ALA A 74 7.96 -10.32 21.04
C ALA A 74 8.31 -9.55 22.33
N LEU A 75 9.27 -10.03 23.12
CA LEU A 75 9.68 -9.40 24.38
C LEU A 75 10.20 -7.97 24.13
N ILE A 76 9.62 -7.02 24.85
CA ILE A 76 10.09 -5.63 24.90
C ILE A 76 11.16 -5.52 25.99
N GLY A 77 10.88 -6.06 27.18
CA GLY A 77 11.83 -6.12 28.28
C GLY A 77 11.19 -6.57 29.59
N HIS A 78 12.00 -6.56 30.65
CA HIS A 78 11.58 -6.92 32.00
C HIS A 78 11.70 -5.71 32.93
N SER A 79 10.83 -5.67 33.93
CA SER A 79 10.88 -4.72 35.03
C SER A 79 10.41 -5.46 36.27
N ASP A 80 11.31 -5.61 37.24
CA ASP A 80 11.15 -6.55 38.35
C ASP A 80 10.81 -7.97 37.82
N ASP A 81 9.80 -8.63 38.39
CA ASP A 81 9.33 -9.97 37.98
C ASP A 81 8.24 -9.92 36.89
N ILE A 82 8.13 -8.82 36.15
CA ILE A 82 7.10 -8.62 35.12
C ILE A 82 7.74 -8.49 33.73
N SER A 83 7.23 -9.28 32.79
CA SER A 83 7.58 -9.22 31.37
C SER A 83 6.60 -8.30 30.60
N TYR A 84 7.17 -7.39 29.82
CA TYR A 84 6.44 -6.55 28.86
C TYR A 84 6.75 -7.02 27.45
N TYR A 85 5.72 -7.20 26.61
CA TYR A 85 5.88 -7.74 25.27
C TYR A 85 4.87 -7.14 24.29
N ASP A 86 5.13 -7.27 22.98
CA ASP A 86 4.17 -6.88 21.94
C ASP A 86 3.05 -7.92 21.85
N ALA A 87 1.90 -7.58 22.43
CA ALA A 87 0.74 -8.44 22.52
C ALA A 87 0.06 -8.69 21.16
N ALA A 88 0.44 -7.99 20.09
CA ALA A 88 -0.01 -8.35 18.75
C ALA A 88 0.30 -9.83 18.43
N HIS A 89 1.39 -10.37 18.98
CA HIS A 89 1.80 -11.77 18.79
C HIS A 89 1.09 -12.78 19.71
N ASP A 90 0.19 -12.33 20.58
CA ASP A 90 -0.43 -13.18 21.59
C ASP A 90 -1.90 -13.51 21.30
N ALA A 91 -2.08 -14.61 20.57
CA ALA A 91 -3.37 -15.16 20.18
C ALA A 91 -4.34 -15.45 21.35
N ASP A 92 -3.86 -15.53 22.59
CA ASP A 92 -4.70 -15.78 23.77
C ASP A 92 -5.50 -14.52 24.18
N ILE A 93 -5.02 -13.32 23.85
CA ILE A 93 -5.59 -12.05 24.34
C ILE A 93 -6.06 -11.11 23.23
N THR A 94 -5.58 -11.27 21.99
CA THR A 94 -5.96 -10.42 20.85
C THR A 94 -7.38 -10.64 20.34
N GLY A 95 -8.04 -11.75 20.69
CA GLY A 95 -9.47 -11.97 20.44
C GLY A 95 -10.36 -10.89 21.09
N ARG A 96 -9.85 -10.24 22.16
CA ARG A 96 -10.51 -9.10 22.82
C ARG A 96 -10.86 -7.97 21.87
N LEU A 97 -10.03 -7.71 20.85
CA LEU A 97 -10.26 -6.64 19.87
C LEU A 97 -11.46 -6.94 18.98
N LEU A 98 -11.63 -8.21 18.56
CA LEU A 98 -12.80 -8.63 17.78
C LEU A 98 -14.08 -8.50 18.60
N ILE A 99 -14.07 -8.99 19.84
CA ILE A 99 -15.21 -8.87 20.76
C ILE A 99 -15.59 -7.40 20.93
N ALA A 100 -14.63 -6.53 21.22
CA ALA A 100 -14.89 -5.10 21.38
C ALA A 100 -15.50 -4.46 20.12
N MET A 101 -15.00 -4.82 18.92
CA MET A 101 -15.58 -4.37 17.65
C MET A 101 -16.99 -4.91 17.45
N ALA A 102 -17.24 -6.19 17.71
CA ALA A 102 -18.55 -6.82 17.56
C ALA A 102 -19.63 -6.15 18.44
N HIS A 103 -19.27 -5.77 19.67
CA HIS A 103 -20.18 -5.10 20.60
C HIS A 103 -20.18 -3.57 20.50
N GLY A 104 -19.32 -2.98 19.66
CA GLY A 104 -19.23 -1.54 19.48
C GLY A 104 -18.84 -0.78 20.76
N GLU A 105 -17.92 -1.34 21.55
CA GLU A 105 -17.55 -0.81 22.86
C GLU A 105 -16.94 0.60 22.78
N ASP A 106 -17.33 1.48 23.71
CA ASP A 106 -16.75 2.81 23.89
C ASP A 106 -16.04 2.87 25.26
N LEU A 107 -14.71 2.85 25.22
CA LEU A 107 -13.85 2.94 26.40
C LEU A 107 -13.29 4.37 26.57
N GLY A 108 -14.02 5.37 26.08
CA GLY A 108 -13.66 6.78 26.10
C GLY A 108 -12.60 7.13 25.07
N ARG A 109 -11.32 6.93 25.42
CA ARG A 109 -10.19 7.23 24.53
C ARG A 109 -10.03 6.19 23.42
N LEU A 110 -10.60 4.99 23.58
CA LEU A 110 -10.58 3.95 22.57
C LEU A 110 -12.01 3.55 22.24
N ARG A 111 -12.41 3.72 20.99
CA ARG A 111 -13.77 3.45 20.53
C ARG A 111 -13.72 2.40 19.43
N PHE A 112 -14.47 1.33 19.64
CA PHE A 112 -14.60 0.23 18.73
C PHE A 112 -15.89 0.38 17.94
N ARG A 113 -15.78 0.27 16.62
CA ARG A 113 -16.88 0.50 15.68
C ARG A 113 -16.99 -0.69 14.73
N HIS A 114 -18.20 -0.92 14.22
CA HIS A 114 -18.46 -1.90 13.18
C HIS A 114 -19.45 -1.35 12.16
N ILE A 115 -19.51 -1.98 10.99
CA ILE A 115 -20.50 -1.66 9.97
C ILE A 115 -21.89 -2.06 10.48
N GLU A 116 -22.84 -1.13 10.47
CA GLU A 116 -24.21 -1.37 10.94
C GLU A 116 -24.84 -2.59 10.24
N GLY A 117 -25.43 -3.49 11.04
CA GLY A 117 -26.08 -4.71 10.55
C GLY A 117 -25.12 -5.85 10.19
N ILE A 118 -23.80 -5.68 10.33
CA ILE A 118 -22.83 -6.76 10.14
C ILE A 118 -22.69 -7.58 11.43
N ARG A 119 -22.54 -8.90 11.28
CA ARG A 119 -22.12 -9.78 12.38
C ARG A 119 -20.63 -10.09 12.23
N ILE A 120 -19.90 -9.93 13.32
CA ILE A 120 -18.49 -10.33 13.45
C ILE A 120 -18.46 -11.62 14.28
N GLU A 121 -17.77 -12.65 13.82
CA GLU A 121 -17.52 -13.85 14.63
C GLU A 121 -16.43 -13.55 15.67
N GLU A 122 -16.78 -13.74 16.94
CA GLU A 122 -16.00 -13.25 18.08
C GLU A 122 -14.98 -14.28 18.58
N ASN A 123 -15.21 -15.57 18.34
CA ASN A 123 -14.43 -16.66 18.95
C ASN A 123 -13.24 -17.10 18.09
N LEU A 124 -12.55 -16.14 17.48
CA LEU A 124 -11.41 -16.40 16.61
C LEU A 124 -10.11 -15.95 17.28
N ARG A 125 -9.09 -16.78 17.12
CA ARG A 125 -7.71 -16.46 17.54
C ARG A 125 -6.99 -15.75 16.39
N SER A 126 -6.14 -14.78 16.72
CA SER A 126 -5.34 -14.10 15.71
C SER A 126 -4.03 -14.80 15.40
N LEU A 127 -3.56 -14.65 14.17
CA LEU A 127 -2.18 -14.88 13.77
C LEU A 127 -1.60 -13.59 13.16
N VAL A 128 -0.38 -13.21 13.57
CA VAL A 128 0.30 -12.04 13.00
C VAL A 128 0.87 -12.39 11.63
N LEU A 129 0.61 -11.56 10.63
CA LEU A 129 1.29 -11.61 9.35
C LEU A 129 2.60 -10.81 9.42
N GLY A 130 3.75 -11.47 9.26
CA GLY A 130 5.08 -10.86 9.35
C GLY A 130 5.56 -10.10 8.10
N ALA A 131 4.70 -9.88 7.11
CA ALA A 131 5.06 -9.40 5.78
C ALA A 131 5.04 -7.86 5.63
N GLU A 132 4.30 -7.14 6.46
CA GLU A 132 4.06 -5.70 6.27
C GLU A 132 5.21 -4.82 6.81
N GLN A 133 5.46 -3.70 6.11
CA GLN A 133 6.57 -2.79 6.42
C GLN A 133 6.20 -1.68 7.40
N SER A 134 4.97 -1.17 7.37
CA SER A 134 4.53 0.02 8.13
C SER A 134 3.54 -0.29 9.25
N ASN A 135 2.84 -1.43 9.16
CA ASN A 135 1.72 -1.79 10.00
C ASN A 135 1.89 -3.22 10.56
N THR A 136 0.93 -3.67 11.37
CA THR A 136 0.87 -5.06 11.82
C THR A 136 -0.52 -5.61 11.57
N SER A 137 -0.61 -6.68 10.78
CA SER A 137 -1.89 -7.32 10.47
C SER A 137 -2.13 -8.58 11.29
N LEU A 138 -3.33 -8.67 11.86
CA LEU A 138 -3.83 -9.82 12.62
C LEU A 138 -4.89 -10.53 11.78
N VAL A 139 -4.63 -11.76 11.36
CA VAL A 139 -5.63 -12.61 10.71
C VAL A 139 -6.38 -13.41 11.76
N TYR A 140 -7.70 -13.34 11.74
CA TYR A 140 -8.58 -14.09 12.63
C TYR A 140 -9.32 -15.17 11.86
N GLY A 141 -8.95 -16.43 12.11
CA GLY A 141 -9.47 -17.57 11.36
C GLY A 141 -9.18 -17.44 9.85
N GLU A 142 -10.19 -17.68 9.04
CA GLU A 142 -10.14 -17.49 7.58
C GLU A 142 -11.00 -16.31 7.12
N ASP A 143 -11.63 -15.59 8.06
CA ASP A 143 -12.69 -14.62 7.79
C ASP A 143 -12.20 -13.18 7.78
N TYR A 144 -11.29 -12.82 8.71
CA TYR A 144 -10.95 -11.42 8.95
C TYR A 144 -9.46 -11.14 9.01
N ILE A 145 -9.09 -9.96 8.51
CA ILE A 145 -7.79 -9.35 8.69
C ILE A 145 -7.96 -7.99 9.34
N CYS A 146 -7.27 -7.77 10.45
CA CYS A 146 -7.26 -6.51 11.20
C CYS A 146 -5.88 -5.86 11.07
N LYS A 147 -5.81 -4.77 10.33
CA LYS A 147 -4.60 -3.98 10.12
C LYS A 147 -4.47 -2.96 11.23
N LEU A 148 -3.42 -3.08 12.06
CA LEU A 148 -3.07 -2.16 13.13
C LEU A 148 -2.09 -1.10 12.61
N PHE A 149 -2.51 0.17 12.58
CA PHE A 149 -1.69 1.28 12.07
C PHE A 149 -0.62 1.68 13.09
N ARG A 150 0.62 1.24 12.94
CA ARG A 150 1.63 1.43 14.00
C ARG A 150 2.00 2.89 14.22
N ARG A 151 2.26 3.64 13.15
CA ARG A 151 2.50 5.10 13.21
C ARG A 151 1.18 5.84 13.04
N LEU A 152 0.85 6.71 13.98
CA LEU A 152 -0.42 7.44 14.00
C LEU A 152 -0.26 8.79 13.30
N ILE A 153 -1.16 9.04 12.36
CA ILE A 153 -1.31 10.34 11.69
C ILE A 153 -2.72 10.83 12.02
N PRO A 154 -2.88 12.01 12.67
CA PRO A 154 -4.19 12.50 13.08
C PRO A 154 -5.19 12.60 11.91
N GLY A 155 -6.35 11.96 12.05
CA GLY A 155 -7.40 11.92 11.04
C GLY A 155 -7.85 10.51 10.63
N VAL A 156 -8.89 10.45 9.81
CA VAL A 156 -9.43 9.19 9.28
C VAL A 156 -8.47 8.61 8.24
N ASN A 157 -8.14 7.32 8.38
CA ASN A 157 -7.30 6.64 7.39
C ASN A 157 -8.02 6.56 6.03
N PRO A 158 -7.34 6.86 4.89
CA PRO A 158 -7.97 6.84 3.57
C PRO A 158 -8.54 5.48 3.17
N GLU A 159 -7.93 4.38 3.62
CA GLU A 159 -8.41 3.02 3.36
C GLU A 159 -9.80 2.80 3.98
N LEU A 160 -9.97 3.15 5.25
CA LEU A 160 -11.26 3.08 5.94
C LEU A 160 -12.32 3.96 5.25
N GLU A 161 -11.96 5.20 4.90
CA GLU A 161 -12.86 6.16 4.24
C GLU A 161 -13.34 5.62 2.89
N ILE A 162 -12.41 5.17 2.04
CA ILE A 162 -12.69 4.68 0.69
C ILE A 162 -13.47 3.38 0.73
N VAL A 163 -12.96 2.36 1.43
CA VAL A 163 -13.56 1.02 1.41
C VAL A 163 -14.97 1.04 1.99
N THR A 164 -15.22 1.82 3.05
CA THR A 164 -16.57 1.96 3.62
C THR A 164 -17.52 2.68 2.66
N ALA A 165 -17.07 3.72 1.96
CA ALA A 165 -17.90 4.44 1.00
C ALA A 165 -18.26 3.56 -0.21
N LEU A 166 -17.30 2.79 -0.72
CA LEU A 166 -17.50 1.84 -1.81
C LEU A 166 -18.41 0.67 -1.39
N ALA A 167 -18.25 0.15 -0.16
CA ALA A 167 -19.09 -0.93 0.36
C ALA A 167 -20.56 -0.53 0.50
N ARG A 168 -20.85 0.72 0.92
CA ARG A 168 -22.23 1.25 0.98
C ARG A 168 -22.92 1.28 -0.38
N ARG A 169 -22.14 1.29 -1.47
CA ARG A 169 -22.63 1.27 -2.85
C ARG A 169 -22.69 -0.14 -3.43
N GLY A 170 -22.24 -1.16 -2.69
CA GLY A 170 -22.17 -2.54 -3.16
C GLY A 170 -21.09 -2.77 -4.22
N ALA A 171 -19.99 -2.01 -4.17
CA ALA A 171 -18.89 -2.18 -5.11
C ALA A 171 -18.27 -3.59 -5.00
N PRO A 172 -18.07 -4.32 -6.13
CA PRO A 172 -17.68 -5.73 -6.10
C PRO A 172 -16.18 -5.99 -5.94
N HIS A 173 -15.33 -5.00 -6.19
CA HIS A 173 -13.87 -5.17 -6.30
C HIS A 173 -13.10 -4.66 -5.07
N ILE A 174 -13.71 -4.76 -3.88
CA ILE A 174 -13.10 -4.38 -2.60
C ILE A 174 -13.27 -5.50 -1.59
N ALA A 175 -12.34 -5.61 -0.63
CA ALA A 175 -12.52 -6.46 0.53
C ALA A 175 -13.63 -5.88 1.41
N LYS A 176 -14.55 -6.72 1.88
CA LYS A 176 -15.68 -6.25 2.67
C LYS A 176 -15.21 -5.65 4.01
N PRO A 177 -15.57 -4.40 4.35
CA PRO A 177 -15.25 -3.83 5.66
C PRO A 177 -16.14 -4.42 6.76
N TYR A 178 -15.57 -4.63 7.94
CA TYR A 178 -16.30 -5.13 9.12
C TYR A 178 -16.30 -4.15 10.28
N GLY A 179 -15.15 -3.54 10.60
CA GLY A 179 -15.05 -2.63 11.74
C GLY A 179 -13.73 -1.89 11.79
N TRP A 180 -13.61 -1.00 12.78
CA TRP A 180 -12.41 -0.22 13.00
C TRP A 180 -12.29 0.19 14.46
N ILE A 181 -11.09 0.61 14.84
CA ILE A 181 -10.81 1.20 16.14
C ILE A 181 -10.40 2.66 15.90
N GLU A 182 -10.91 3.58 16.72
CA GLU A 182 -10.60 5.00 16.63
C GLU A 182 -10.31 5.62 18.01
N THR A 183 -9.58 6.73 18.00
CA THR A 183 -9.30 7.55 19.19
C THR A 183 -9.46 9.04 18.86
N ASP A 184 -9.40 9.90 19.87
CA ASP A 184 -9.17 11.34 19.65
C ASP A 184 -7.66 11.61 19.78
N LEU A 185 -7.06 12.15 18.73
CA LEU A 185 -5.65 12.53 18.69
C LEU A 185 -5.56 13.98 18.22
N ASP A 186 -5.09 14.87 19.09
CA ASP A 186 -5.02 16.32 18.85
C ASP A 186 -6.36 16.93 18.38
N GLY A 187 -7.48 16.49 18.96
CA GLY A 187 -8.81 16.98 18.61
C GLY A 187 -9.35 16.47 17.26
N LYS A 188 -8.68 15.46 16.67
CA LYS A 188 -9.14 14.78 15.44
C LYS A 188 -9.44 13.31 15.76
N THR A 189 -10.59 12.84 15.28
CA THR A 189 -10.86 11.40 15.25
C THR A 189 -9.84 10.71 14.36
N THR A 190 -9.11 9.76 14.93
CA THR A 190 -7.96 9.11 14.31
C THR A 190 -8.15 7.60 14.27
N THR A 191 -8.03 7.02 13.08
CA THR A 191 -8.14 5.57 12.88
C THR A 191 -6.90 4.87 13.43
N LEU A 192 -7.12 3.84 14.25
CA LEU A 192 -6.09 3.02 14.87
C LEU A 192 -6.00 1.63 14.23
N ALA A 193 -7.13 1.04 13.87
CA ALA A 193 -7.15 -0.26 13.22
C ALA A 193 -8.31 -0.37 12.25
N PHE A 194 -8.17 -1.22 11.25
CA PHE A 194 -9.21 -1.51 10.27
C PHE A 194 -9.37 -3.02 10.09
N LEU A 195 -10.59 -3.51 10.30
CA LEU A 195 -10.99 -4.90 10.17
C LEU A 195 -11.79 -5.08 8.87
N GLN A 196 -11.29 -5.94 7.99
CA GLN A 196 -11.92 -6.28 6.72
C GLN A 196 -11.86 -7.79 6.46
N GLU A 197 -12.55 -8.22 5.41
CA GLU A 197 -12.52 -9.58 4.90
C GLU A 197 -11.08 -10.05 4.63
N TYR A 198 -10.74 -11.23 5.12
CA TYR A 198 -9.52 -11.90 4.76
C TYR A 198 -9.75 -12.81 3.55
N LEU A 199 -9.08 -12.49 2.44
CA LEU A 199 -9.17 -13.27 1.21
C LEU A 199 -8.26 -14.50 1.27
N SER A 200 -8.56 -15.43 2.17
CA SER A 200 -7.70 -16.58 2.53
C SER A 200 -7.38 -17.52 1.36
N THR A 201 -8.26 -17.62 0.37
CA THR A 201 -8.08 -18.47 -0.83
C THR A 201 -7.68 -17.68 -2.07
N ALA A 202 -7.47 -16.36 -1.97
CA ALA A 202 -7.10 -15.54 -3.10
C ALA A 202 -5.60 -15.61 -3.38
N ASN A 203 -5.22 -15.38 -4.63
CA ASN A 203 -3.83 -15.35 -5.07
C ASN A 203 -3.35 -13.91 -5.20
N ASP A 204 -2.17 -13.63 -4.66
CA ASP A 204 -1.48 -12.35 -4.83
C ASP A 204 -1.19 -12.07 -6.31
N GLY A 205 -1.57 -10.88 -6.79
CA GLY A 205 -1.45 -10.51 -8.20
C GLY A 205 -0.01 -10.47 -8.69
N TRP A 206 0.93 -10.06 -7.84
CA TRP A 206 2.35 -10.07 -8.15
C TRP A 206 2.88 -11.50 -8.28
N ALA A 207 2.53 -12.41 -7.37
CA ALA A 207 2.91 -13.81 -7.43
C ALA A 207 2.34 -14.52 -8.68
N LEU A 208 1.11 -14.22 -9.07
CA LEU A 208 0.50 -14.72 -10.31
C LEU A 208 1.27 -14.23 -11.55
N ALA A 209 1.55 -12.92 -11.62
CA ALA A 209 2.33 -12.34 -12.71
C ALA A 209 3.72 -12.97 -12.82
N LEU A 210 4.43 -13.15 -11.70
CA LEU A 210 5.74 -13.81 -11.69
C LEU A 210 5.68 -15.27 -12.14
N THR A 211 4.58 -15.97 -11.87
CA THR A 211 4.39 -17.36 -12.35
C THR A 211 4.26 -17.38 -13.88
N SER A 212 3.51 -16.44 -14.45
CA SER A 212 3.41 -16.24 -15.90
C SER A 212 4.76 -15.89 -16.54
N VAL A 213 5.53 -14.97 -15.95
CA VAL A 213 6.87 -14.60 -16.45
C VAL A 213 7.82 -15.81 -16.44
N ARG A 214 7.80 -16.63 -15.37
CA ARG A 214 8.62 -17.85 -15.30
C ARG A 214 8.26 -18.84 -16.40
N ASP A 215 6.98 -19.03 -16.68
CA ASP A 215 6.52 -19.91 -17.76
C ASP A 215 7.05 -19.42 -19.11
N LEU A 216 6.91 -18.13 -19.41
CA LEU A 216 7.44 -17.56 -20.65
C LEU A 216 8.96 -17.72 -20.76
N TYR A 217 9.71 -17.53 -19.68
CA TYR A 217 11.17 -17.69 -19.70
C TYR A 217 11.61 -19.14 -19.88
N ALA A 218 10.83 -20.10 -19.40
CA ALA A 218 11.10 -21.52 -19.57
C ALA A 218 10.66 -22.07 -20.94
N SER A 219 9.78 -21.37 -21.65
CA SER A 219 9.28 -21.77 -22.96
C SER A 219 10.31 -21.57 -24.09
N LEU A 220 10.08 -22.26 -25.21
CA LEU A 220 10.97 -22.19 -26.37
C LEU A 220 11.01 -20.77 -26.96
N PRO A 221 12.12 -20.36 -27.61
CA PRO A 221 12.31 -19.01 -28.10
C PRO A 221 11.21 -18.51 -29.05
N GLU A 222 10.65 -19.41 -29.86
CA GLU A 222 9.57 -19.15 -30.81
C GLU A 222 8.18 -18.95 -30.15
N ILE A 223 8.01 -19.39 -28.91
CA ILE A 223 6.76 -19.21 -28.16
C ILE A 223 6.69 -17.76 -27.69
N THR A 224 5.63 -17.07 -28.13
CA THR A 224 5.37 -15.69 -27.73
C THR A 224 4.64 -15.63 -26.39
N ALA A 225 4.62 -14.45 -25.76
CA ALA A 225 3.85 -14.20 -24.54
C ALA A 225 2.38 -14.65 -24.63
N GLY A 226 1.73 -14.50 -25.78
CA GLY A 226 0.33 -14.89 -25.98
C GLY A 226 0.12 -16.36 -26.34
N ASP A 227 1.18 -17.09 -26.70
CA ASP A 227 1.13 -18.53 -27.00
C ASP A 227 1.63 -19.39 -25.82
N ALA A 228 2.20 -18.77 -24.79
CA ALA A 228 2.69 -19.44 -23.60
C ALA A 228 1.54 -20.01 -22.77
N GLY A 229 1.77 -21.16 -22.12
CA GLY A 229 0.75 -21.82 -21.32
C GLY A 229 0.33 -20.99 -20.09
N GLY A 230 1.26 -20.18 -19.59
CA GLY A 230 1.04 -19.23 -18.51
C GLY A 230 0.66 -17.83 -18.97
N ASP A 231 0.14 -17.61 -20.18
CA ASP A 231 -0.29 -16.27 -20.64
C ASP A 231 -1.19 -15.58 -19.60
N PHE A 232 -0.82 -14.35 -19.25
CA PHE A 232 -1.49 -13.53 -18.24
C PHE A 232 -2.44 -12.48 -18.85
N ALA A 233 -2.50 -12.33 -20.17
CA ALA A 233 -3.26 -11.26 -20.79
C ALA A 233 -4.75 -11.28 -20.47
N ALA A 234 -5.37 -12.47 -20.41
CA ALA A 234 -6.78 -12.58 -20.01
C ALA A 234 -7.03 -12.07 -18.58
N GLU A 235 -6.09 -12.32 -17.67
CA GLU A 235 -6.17 -11.85 -16.28
C GLU A 235 -5.84 -10.35 -16.17
N ALA A 236 -4.87 -9.86 -16.93
CA ALA A 236 -4.58 -8.44 -17.06
C ALA A 236 -5.79 -7.65 -17.62
N GLU A 237 -6.50 -8.21 -18.60
CA GLU A 237 -7.72 -7.62 -19.16
C GLU A 237 -8.85 -7.55 -18.13
N ARG A 238 -9.10 -8.63 -17.37
CA ARG A 238 -10.05 -8.63 -16.25
C ARG A 238 -9.68 -7.61 -15.18
N LEU A 239 -8.39 -7.51 -14.85
CA LEU A 239 -7.88 -6.53 -13.89
C LEU A 239 -8.08 -5.09 -14.39
N GLY A 240 -7.90 -4.85 -15.69
CA GLY A 240 -8.22 -3.57 -16.32
C GLY A 240 -9.69 -3.20 -16.14
N THR A 241 -10.59 -4.15 -16.41
CA THR A 241 -12.04 -3.95 -16.21
C THR A 241 -12.38 -3.66 -14.74
N ALA A 242 -11.85 -4.44 -13.80
CA ALA A 242 -12.06 -4.21 -12.37
C ALA A 242 -11.56 -2.83 -11.93
N THR A 243 -10.39 -2.41 -12.43
CA THR A 243 -9.81 -1.08 -12.16
C THR A 243 -10.74 0.04 -12.62
N ALA A 244 -11.28 -0.05 -13.85
CA ALA A 244 -12.20 0.95 -14.38
C ALA A 244 -13.51 1.03 -13.56
N GLN A 245 -14.03 -0.12 -13.14
CA GLN A 245 -15.23 -0.17 -12.29
C GLN A 245 -14.99 0.45 -10.92
N VAL A 246 -13.85 0.19 -10.27
CA VAL A 246 -13.49 0.86 -9.02
C VAL A 246 -13.34 2.37 -9.20
N HIS A 247 -12.72 2.82 -10.29
CA HIS A 247 -12.65 4.26 -10.58
C HIS A 247 -14.04 4.88 -10.77
N ALA A 248 -14.97 4.21 -11.44
CA ALA A 248 -16.34 4.69 -11.57
C ALA A 248 -17.06 4.78 -10.22
N GLU A 249 -16.89 3.78 -9.34
CA GLU A 249 -17.48 3.81 -8.00
C GLU A 249 -16.84 4.90 -7.11
N LEU A 250 -15.53 5.14 -7.24
CA LEU A 250 -14.85 6.25 -6.55
C LEU A 250 -15.39 7.60 -7.00
N ALA A 251 -15.54 7.82 -8.31
CA ALA A 251 -16.13 9.04 -8.87
C ALA A 251 -17.58 9.26 -8.43
N ALA A 252 -18.33 8.18 -8.20
CA ALA A 252 -19.71 8.24 -7.73
C ALA A 252 -19.83 8.40 -6.21
N ALA A 253 -18.83 7.98 -5.44
CA ALA A 253 -18.81 8.05 -3.99
C ALA A 253 -18.20 9.36 -3.43
N PHE A 254 -17.31 9.99 -4.19
CA PHE A 254 -16.51 11.14 -3.75
C PHE A 254 -16.58 12.31 -4.74
N PRO A 255 -16.18 13.53 -4.33
CA PRO A 255 -16.08 14.66 -5.24
C PRO A 255 -15.18 14.36 -6.45
N VAL A 256 -15.60 14.89 -7.60
CA VAL A 256 -14.83 14.93 -8.84
C VAL A 256 -14.57 16.38 -9.21
N ASP A 257 -13.48 16.62 -9.92
CA ASP A 257 -13.09 17.95 -10.38
C ASP A 257 -12.30 17.83 -11.69
N ILE A 258 -11.74 18.95 -12.15
CA ILE A 258 -10.84 19.01 -13.30
C ILE A 258 -9.56 19.77 -12.95
N ILE A 259 -8.46 19.40 -13.61
CA ILE A 259 -7.24 20.21 -13.68
C ILE A 259 -7.28 20.99 -14.99
N GLU A 260 -7.31 22.32 -14.87
CA GLU A 260 -7.34 23.25 -16.00
C GLU A 260 -5.95 23.42 -16.65
N PRO A 261 -5.84 23.88 -17.92
CA PRO A 261 -4.56 24.02 -18.62
C PRO A 261 -3.45 24.79 -17.87
N PRO A 262 -3.71 25.89 -17.12
CA PRO A 262 -2.69 26.54 -16.31
C PRO A 262 -2.11 25.61 -15.23
N GLU A 263 -2.93 24.74 -14.66
CA GLU A 263 -2.53 23.79 -13.63
C GLU A 263 -1.79 22.59 -14.21
N ILE A 264 -2.14 22.16 -15.42
CA ILE A 264 -1.37 21.18 -16.19
C ILE A 264 0.08 21.67 -16.36
N LYS A 265 0.27 22.96 -16.69
CA LYS A 265 1.61 23.56 -16.79
C LYS A 265 2.35 23.50 -15.46
N ARG A 266 1.71 23.90 -14.35
CA ARG A 266 2.30 23.79 -12.99
C ARG A 266 2.69 22.36 -12.63
N MET A 267 1.84 21.39 -12.96
CA MET A 267 2.12 19.96 -12.75
C MET A 267 3.36 19.52 -13.54
N THR A 268 3.48 19.92 -14.81
CA THR A 268 4.66 19.59 -15.64
C THR A 268 5.95 20.25 -15.14
N GLU A 269 5.88 21.48 -14.60
CA GLU A 269 7.01 22.12 -13.93
C GLU A 269 7.46 21.33 -12.68
N GLY A 270 6.49 20.81 -11.92
CA GLY A 270 6.77 19.89 -10.81
C GLY A 270 7.47 18.60 -11.27
N PHE A 271 7.07 18.04 -12.41
CA PHE A 271 7.71 16.84 -12.99
C PHE A 271 9.15 17.13 -13.39
N ARG A 272 9.41 18.27 -14.05
CA ARG A 272 10.77 18.72 -14.40
C ARG A 272 11.64 18.96 -13.17
N GLY A 273 11.08 19.60 -12.14
CA GLY A 273 11.78 19.81 -10.88
C GLY A 273 12.19 18.51 -10.20
N ARG A 274 11.34 17.47 -10.25
CA ARG A 274 11.69 16.13 -9.76
C ARG A 274 12.76 15.46 -10.61
N LEU A 275 12.66 15.53 -11.93
CA LEU A 275 13.68 14.99 -12.85
C LEU A 275 15.05 15.64 -12.59
N ALA A 276 15.11 16.96 -12.49
CA ALA A 276 16.36 17.68 -12.23
C ALA A 276 17.01 17.27 -10.89
N ARG A 277 16.22 17.09 -9.83
CA ARG A 277 16.71 16.58 -8.53
C ARG A 277 17.18 15.14 -8.63
N ALA A 278 16.44 14.30 -9.34
CA ALA A 278 16.81 12.90 -9.54
C ALA A 278 18.12 12.77 -10.32
N ILE A 279 18.36 13.62 -11.34
CA ILE A 279 19.64 13.65 -12.08
C ILE A 279 20.81 14.07 -11.19
N GLN A 280 20.60 14.99 -10.25
CA GLN A 280 21.66 15.37 -9.30
C GLN A 280 22.06 14.20 -8.39
N GLU A 281 21.12 13.32 -8.08
CA GLU A 281 21.33 12.17 -7.22
C GLU A 281 21.82 10.93 -7.97
N VAL A 282 21.31 10.70 -9.17
CA VAL A 282 21.65 9.59 -10.07
C VAL A 282 22.06 10.19 -11.42
N PRO A 283 23.33 10.60 -11.59
CA PRO A 283 23.81 11.29 -12.79
C PRO A 283 23.58 10.52 -14.10
N GLU A 284 23.53 9.19 -14.04
CA GLU A 284 23.23 8.30 -15.18
C GLU A 284 21.85 8.57 -15.79
N LEU A 285 20.90 9.09 -15.02
CA LEU A 285 19.57 9.46 -15.49
C LEU A 285 19.61 10.61 -16.52
N ALA A 286 20.68 11.42 -16.53
CA ALA A 286 20.84 12.52 -17.49
C ALA A 286 20.75 12.04 -18.95
N ALA A 287 21.24 10.83 -19.25
CA ALA A 287 21.18 10.24 -20.59
C ALA A 287 19.74 9.94 -21.06
N TYR A 288 18.79 9.92 -20.13
CA TYR A 288 17.39 9.59 -20.36
C TYR A 288 16.44 10.78 -20.13
N ALA A 289 16.99 11.98 -19.92
CA ALA A 289 16.20 13.18 -19.63
C ALA A 289 15.35 13.63 -20.84
N ASP A 290 15.90 13.55 -22.06
CA ASP A 290 15.25 14.04 -23.27
C ASP A 290 13.87 13.38 -23.56
N PRO A 291 13.70 12.05 -23.47
CA PRO A 291 12.39 11.41 -23.55
C PRO A 291 11.37 11.95 -22.53
N ALA A 292 11.80 12.17 -21.29
CA ALA A 292 10.94 12.70 -20.23
C ALA A 292 10.54 14.16 -20.49
N GLU A 293 11.50 15.01 -20.82
CA GLU A 293 11.24 16.41 -21.17
C GLU A 293 10.27 16.53 -22.35
N ARG A 294 10.46 15.74 -23.42
CA ARG A 294 9.52 15.72 -24.56
C ARG A 294 8.11 15.30 -24.15
N ALA A 295 7.97 14.33 -23.24
CA ALA A 295 6.66 13.93 -22.75
C ALA A 295 6.00 15.04 -21.92
N PHE A 296 6.77 15.73 -21.07
CA PHE A 296 6.28 16.84 -20.26
C PHE A 296 5.92 18.07 -21.12
N ASP A 297 6.68 18.34 -22.18
CA ASP A 297 6.38 19.40 -23.15
C ASP A 297 5.06 19.13 -23.89
N ARG A 298 4.84 17.89 -24.35
CA ARG A 298 3.56 17.51 -24.98
C ARG A 298 2.38 17.68 -24.03
N LEU A 299 2.55 17.29 -22.76
CA LEU A 299 1.50 17.49 -21.76
C LEU A 299 1.24 18.98 -21.50
N ALA A 300 2.28 19.79 -21.36
CA ALA A 300 2.16 21.24 -21.15
C ALA A 300 1.48 21.97 -22.32
N GLY A 301 1.57 21.41 -23.53
CA GLY A 301 0.90 21.91 -24.73
C GLY A 301 -0.55 21.45 -24.89
N THR A 302 -1.06 20.60 -24.01
CA THR A 302 -2.45 20.12 -24.07
C THR A 302 -3.42 21.21 -23.62
N THR A 303 -4.53 21.37 -24.34
CA THR A 303 -5.54 22.42 -24.09
C THR A 303 -6.84 21.93 -23.47
N GLY A 304 -7.01 20.61 -23.36
CA GLY A 304 -8.17 20.00 -22.72
C GLY A 304 -7.97 19.80 -21.22
N ASP A 305 -9.08 19.82 -20.48
CA ASP A 305 -9.09 19.59 -19.04
C ASP A 305 -8.82 18.12 -18.70
N ILE A 306 -8.18 17.89 -17.56
CA ILE A 306 -7.92 16.54 -17.03
C ILE A 306 -8.91 16.25 -15.91
N PRO A 307 -9.82 15.27 -16.05
CA PRO A 307 -10.70 14.85 -14.96
C PRO A 307 -9.90 14.30 -13.78
N VAL A 308 -10.29 14.69 -12.57
CA VAL A 308 -9.72 14.19 -11.32
C VAL A 308 -10.79 13.72 -10.36
N GLN A 309 -10.44 12.74 -9.54
CA GLN A 309 -11.31 12.09 -8.56
C GLN A 309 -10.46 11.52 -7.42
N ARG A 310 -11.10 10.89 -6.44
CA ARG A 310 -10.38 9.98 -5.54
C ARG A 310 -9.85 8.78 -6.33
N VAL A 311 -8.63 8.41 -6.01
CA VAL A 311 -7.87 7.32 -6.64
C VAL A 311 -7.26 6.44 -5.54
N HIS A 312 -6.76 5.28 -5.90
CA HIS A 312 -5.98 4.42 -5.01
C HIS A 312 -4.67 5.10 -4.61
N GLY A 313 -3.97 5.74 -5.55
CA GLY A 313 -2.80 6.59 -5.29
C GLY A 313 -1.47 5.85 -5.21
N ASP A 314 -1.47 4.56 -4.83
CA ASP A 314 -0.31 3.65 -4.91
C ASP A 314 -0.63 2.29 -5.55
N TYR A 315 -1.25 2.31 -6.73
CA TYR A 315 -1.78 1.09 -7.36
C TYR A 315 -0.71 0.27 -8.09
N HIS A 316 -0.57 -1.01 -7.75
CA HIS A 316 0.35 -1.98 -8.38
C HIS A 316 -0.11 -3.43 -8.14
N LEU A 317 0.55 -4.42 -8.77
CA LEU A 317 0.18 -5.84 -8.70
C LEU A 317 0.20 -6.45 -7.29
N GLY A 318 0.89 -5.82 -6.35
CA GLY A 318 0.94 -6.25 -4.95
C GLY A 318 -0.24 -5.75 -4.11
N GLN A 319 -1.10 -4.90 -4.69
CA GLN A 319 -2.30 -4.36 -4.05
C GLN A 319 -3.59 -4.97 -4.62
N VAL A 320 -3.46 -6.09 -5.34
CA VAL A 320 -4.58 -6.77 -5.95
C VAL A 320 -4.52 -8.26 -5.67
N MET A 321 -5.67 -8.81 -5.32
CA MET A 321 -5.85 -10.23 -5.03
C MET A 321 -6.81 -10.82 -6.05
N ARG A 322 -6.47 -11.98 -6.60
CA ARG A 322 -7.33 -12.74 -7.50
C ARG A 322 -8.10 -13.79 -6.70
N THR A 323 -9.40 -13.59 -6.53
CA THR A 323 -10.30 -14.62 -5.98
C THR A 323 -10.61 -15.65 -7.07
N THR A 324 -11.54 -16.59 -6.82
CA THR A 324 -11.98 -17.53 -7.85
C THR A 324 -12.71 -16.84 -9.01
N THR A 325 -13.43 -15.75 -8.74
CA THR A 325 -14.27 -15.07 -9.73
C THR A 325 -13.73 -13.71 -10.17
N ASP A 326 -13.10 -12.97 -9.26
CA ASP A 326 -12.87 -11.53 -9.45
C ASP A 326 -11.49 -11.07 -8.97
N TRP A 327 -11.13 -9.86 -9.39
CA TRP A 327 -10.05 -9.10 -8.80
C TRP A 327 -10.57 -8.23 -7.66
N VAL A 328 -9.86 -8.24 -6.53
CA VAL A 328 -10.14 -7.38 -5.38
C VAL A 328 -8.96 -6.44 -5.18
N ILE A 329 -9.24 -5.14 -5.10
CA ILE A 329 -8.25 -4.10 -4.84
C ILE A 329 -8.18 -3.86 -3.33
N LEU A 330 -6.96 -3.82 -2.79
CA LEU A 330 -6.64 -3.65 -1.37
C LEU A 330 -5.85 -2.35 -1.14
N ASP A 331 -5.66 -1.96 0.12
CA ASP A 331 -4.67 -0.94 0.54
C ASP A 331 -4.83 0.46 -0.10
N PHE A 332 -6.04 1.02 0.00
CA PHE A 332 -6.33 2.41 -0.42
C PHE A 332 -5.71 3.48 0.50
N GLU A 333 -4.57 3.21 1.13
CA GLU A 333 -3.86 4.16 2.00
C GLU A 333 -3.18 5.30 1.22
N GLY A 334 -2.95 5.11 -0.08
CA GLY A 334 -2.14 6.01 -0.92
C GLY A 334 -0.63 5.85 -0.68
N GLU A 335 0.16 6.67 -1.38
CA GLU A 335 1.63 6.54 -1.41
C GLU A 335 2.25 6.67 0.00
N PRO A 336 3.02 5.66 0.45
CA PRO A 336 3.66 5.68 1.76
C PRO A 336 4.56 6.91 1.97
N GLY A 337 4.47 7.52 3.15
CA GLY A 337 5.30 8.66 3.53
C GLY A 337 4.76 10.03 3.11
N GLN A 338 3.72 10.09 2.28
CA GLN A 338 3.04 11.35 1.97
C GLN A 338 2.12 11.80 3.12
N PRO A 339 1.98 13.12 3.35
CA PRO A 339 1.00 13.66 4.29
C PRO A 339 -0.43 13.19 4.00
N LEU A 340 -1.27 13.07 5.03
CA LEU A 340 -2.64 12.57 4.88
C LEU A 340 -3.47 13.41 3.88
N ASP A 341 -3.30 14.73 3.89
CA ASP A 341 -4.02 15.63 2.98
C ASP A 341 -3.63 15.39 1.51
N GLU A 342 -2.36 15.04 1.25
CA GLU A 342 -1.89 14.68 -0.10
C GLU A 342 -2.40 13.30 -0.52
N ARG A 343 -2.48 12.33 0.40
CA ARG A 343 -3.05 10.99 0.14
C ARG A 343 -4.57 11.04 -0.13
N ARG A 344 -5.25 12.08 0.34
CA ARG A 344 -6.70 12.31 0.11
C ARG A 344 -7.00 13.24 -1.07
N ALA A 345 -5.98 13.87 -1.66
CA ALA A 345 -6.15 14.81 -2.77
C ALA A 345 -6.72 14.11 -4.02
N LEU A 346 -7.49 14.86 -4.81
CA LEU A 346 -7.99 14.37 -6.09
C LEU A 346 -6.83 14.22 -7.09
N SER A 347 -6.88 13.18 -7.91
CA SER A 347 -5.90 12.93 -8.96
C SER A 347 -6.56 12.34 -10.19
N SER A 348 -5.83 12.31 -11.30
CA SER A 348 -6.31 11.64 -12.51
C SER A 348 -6.33 10.13 -12.26
N PRO A 349 -7.39 9.40 -12.65
CA PRO A 349 -7.42 7.94 -12.66
C PRO A 349 -6.23 7.31 -13.40
N LEU A 350 -5.65 8.04 -14.35
CA LEU A 350 -4.47 7.59 -15.09
C LEU A 350 -3.21 7.49 -14.22
N ARG A 351 -3.19 8.06 -13.01
CA ARG A 351 -2.11 7.82 -12.03
C ARG A 351 -2.08 6.36 -11.60
N ASP A 352 -3.24 5.77 -11.31
CA ASP A 352 -3.34 4.36 -10.93
C ASP A 352 -3.04 3.46 -12.13
N VAL A 353 -3.56 3.81 -13.32
CA VAL A 353 -3.22 3.11 -14.58
C VAL A 353 -1.72 3.11 -14.81
N ALA A 354 -1.04 4.27 -14.69
CA ALA A 354 0.42 4.36 -14.80
C ALA A 354 1.12 3.46 -13.77
N GLY A 355 0.64 3.44 -12.53
CA GLY A 355 1.17 2.57 -11.47
C GLY A 355 1.11 1.09 -11.84
N MET A 356 -0.03 0.62 -12.34
CA MET A 356 -0.19 -0.77 -12.77
C MET A 356 0.66 -1.13 -13.99
N LEU A 357 0.72 -0.23 -14.99
CA LEU A 357 1.56 -0.42 -16.16
C LEU A 357 3.05 -0.53 -15.82
N ARG A 358 3.53 0.33 -14.91
CA ARG A 358 4.87 0.22 -14.33
C ARG A 358 5.05 -1.09 -13.57
N SER A 359 4.04 -1.55 -12.83
CA SER A 359 4.10 -2.82 -12.10
C SER A 359 4.29 -4.03 -13.03
N PHE A 360 3.68 -4.04 -14.23
CA PHE A 360 3.96 -5.06 -15.24
C PHE A 360 5.42 -5.02 -15.71
N ASP A 361 5.98 -3.84 -15.94
CA ASP A 361 7.39 -3.70 -16.34
C ASP A 361 8.35 -4.23 -15.28
N TYR A 362 8.02 -4.01 -13.99
CA TYR A 362 8.75 -4.56 -12.87
C TYR A 362 8.61 -6.08 -12.79
N ALA A 363 7.39 -6.62 -12.87
CA ALA A 363 7.17 -8.07 -12.81
C ALA A 363 7.95 -8.80 -13.91
N ALA A 364 7.92 -8.25 -15.13
CA ALA A 364 8.65 -8.79 -16.27
C ALA A 364 10.15 -8.88 -16.02
N ARG A 365 10.75 -7.89 -15.36
CA ARG A 365 12.22 -7.78 -15.20
C ARG A 365 12.72 -8.22 -13.83
N HIS A 366 11.82 -8.47 -12.89
CA HIS A 366 12.16 -8.88 -11.52
C HIS A 366 13.08 -10.10 -11.49
N LEU A 367 12.84 -11.07 -12.37
CA LEU A 367 13.60 -12.30 -12.45
C LEU A 367 14.91 -12.18 -13.26
N LEU A 368 15.13 -11.04 -13.93
CA LEU A 368 16.36 -10.77 -14.67
C LEU A 368 17.49 -10.22 -13.80
N ALA A 369 17.15 -9.57 -12.68
CA ALA A 369 18.14 -8.95 -11.81
C ALA A 369 19.13 -10.00 -11.27
N GLY A 370 20.38 -9.96 -11.74
CA GLY A 370 21.41 -10.94 -11.39
C GLY A 370 21.28 -12.30 -12.10
N HIS A 371 20.43 -12.42 -13.11
CA HIS A 371 20.25 -13.66 -13.88
C HIS A 371 21.38 -13.84 -14.92
N PRO A 372 22.00 -15.03 -15.05
CA PRO A 372 23.09 -15.26 -16.02
C PRO A 372 22.69 -15.00 -17.48
N GLU A 373 21.42 -15.24 -17.80
CA GLU A 373 20.87 -15.09 -19.16
C GLU A 373 20.05 -13.79 -19.33
N ALA A 374 20.29 -12.78 -18.48
CA ALA A 374 19.49 -11.55 -18.47
C ALA A 374 19.43 -10.85 -19.84
N GLU A 375 20.54 -10.83 -20.59
CA GLU A 375 20.60 -10.22 -21.92
C GLU A 375 19.72 -10.96 -22.94
N TYR A 376 19.68 -12.30 -22.87
CA TYR A 376 18.87 -13.13 -23.75
C TYR A 376 17.37 -13.05 -23.43
N LEU A 377 17.04 -12.95 -22.14
CA LEU A 377 15.66 -12.91 -21.66
C LEU A 377 15.05 -11.50 -21.71
N GLY A 378 15.85 -10.45 -21.89
CA GLY A 378 15.40 -9.06 -21.99
C GLY A 378 14.27 -8.86 -23.02
N PRO A 379 14.43 -9.27 -24.29
CA PRO A 379 13.35 -9.19 -25.28
C PRO A 379 12.08 -9.95 -24.92
N ARG A 380 12.20 -11.08 -24.19
CA ARG A 380 11.03 -11.84 -23.70
C ARG A 380 10.30 -11.06 -22.59
N ALA A 381 11.05 -10.37 -21.72
CA ALA A 381 10.49 -9.48 -20.71
C ALA A 381 9.69 -8.33 -21.37
N ASP A 382 10.28 -7.70 -22.39
CA ASP A 382 9.64 -6.62 -23.15
C ASP A 382 8.35 -7.10 -23.83
N GLN A 383 8.39 -8.29 -24.44
CA GLN A 383 7.22 -8.91 -25.06
C GLN A 383 6.11 -9.18 -24.04
N TRP A 384 6.43 -9.77 -22.88
CA TRP A 384 5.46 -10.05 -21.82
C TRP A 384 4.84 -8.76 -21.28
N ALA A 385 5.67 -7.76 -20.98
CA ALA A 385 5.20 -6.48 -20.45
C ALA A 385 4.28 -5.79 -21.47
N GLY A 386 4.72 -5.68 -22.73
CA GLY A 386 3.91 -5.08 -23.80
C GLY A 386 2.57 -5.79 -24.00
N HIS A 387 2.56 -7.13 -23.98
CA HIS A 387 1.36 -7.93 -24.15
C HIS A 387 0.32 -7.68 -23.04
N ASN A 388 0.77 -7.71 -21.78
CA ASN A 388 -0.09 -7.53 -20.62
C ASN A 388 -0.52 -6.07 -20.41
N ARG A 389 0.35 -5.10 -20.69
CA ARG A 389 0.01 -3.67 -20.71
C ARG A 389 -1.11 -3.38 -21.71
N ALA A 390 -1.00 -3.93 -22.92
CA ALA A 390 -2.04 -3.78 -23.93
C ALA A 390 -3.37 -4.43 -23.50
N ALA A 391 -3.32 -5.63 -22.91
CA ALA A 391 -4.50 -6.33 -22.40
C ALA A 391 -5.19 -5.57 -21.27
N PHE A 392 -4.42 -5.07 -20.29
CA PHE A 392 -4.93 -4.23 -19.22
C PHE A 392 -5.62 -2.96 -19.73
N LEU A 393 -5.03 -2.25 -20.70
CA LEU A 393 -5.64 -1.05 -21.28
C LEU A 393 -6.92 -1.36 -22.08
N ARG A 394 -6.98 -2.50 -22.79
CA ARG A 394 -8.23 -2.97 -23.43
C ARG A 394 -9.31 -3.25 -22.39
N GLY A 395 -8.95 -3.92 -21.30
CA GLY A 395 -9.85 -4.21 -20.18
C GLY A 395 -10.35 -2.94 -19.51
N TYR A 396 -9.46 -1.97 -19.28
CA TYR A 396 -9.76 -0.68 -18.68
C TYR A 396 -10.76 0.12 -19.52
N THR A 397 -10.53 0.20 -20.83
CA THR A 397 -11.46 0.89 -21.74
C THR A 397 -12.79 0.17 -21.88
N SER A 398 -12.78 -1.17 -21.98
CA SER A 398 -14.00 -1.99 -22.02
C SER A 398 -14.81 -1.93 -20.74
N GLY A 399 -14.16 -1.73 -19.60
CA GLY A 399 -14.79 -1.51 -18.29
C GLY A 399 -15.34 -0.10 -18.07
N GLY A 400 -15.27 0.78 -19.08
CA GLY A 400 -15.78 2.17 -19.01
C GLY A 400 -14.72 3.22 -18.71
N GLY A 401 -13.45 2.84 -18.57
CA GLY A 401 -12.34 3.76 -18.39
C GLY A 401 -12.08 4.61 -19.65
N ARG A 402 -11.75 5.89 -19.45
CA ARG A 402 -11.47 6.81 -20.56
C ARG A 402 -9.99 6.77 -20.96
N LEU A 403 -9.70 6.61 -22.25
CA LEU A 403 -8.35 6.71 -22.82
C LEU A 403 -8.38 7.35 -24.21
N THR A 404 -8.52 8.68 -24.25
CA THR A 404 -8.39 9.51 -25.47
C THR A 404 -6.92 9.75 -25.85
N SER A 405 -6.67 10.42 -26.98
CA SER A 405 -5.32 10.83 -27.36
C SER A 405 -4.64 11.77 -26.35
N ASN A 406 -5.42 12.68 -25.72
CA ASN A 406 -4.88 13.54 -24.66
C ASN A 406 -4.59 12.74 -23.38
N ASP A 407 -5.42 11.75 -23.07
CA ASP A 407 -5.19 10.84 -21.94
C ASP A 407 -3.92 10.01 -22.14
N ALA A 408 -3.63 9.57 -23.37
CA ALA A 408 -2.39 8.87 -23.68
C ALA A 408 -1.13 9.75 -23.46
N ILE A 409 -1.22 11.06 -23.77
CA ILE A 409 -0.14 12.02 -23.48
C ILE A 409 0.07 12.16 -21.96
N LEU A 410 -1.02 12.32 -21.21
CA LEU A 410 -0.98 12.39 -19.75
C LEU A 410 -0.42 11.11 -19.14
N LEU A 411 -0.91 9.95 -19.57
CA LEU A 411 -0.48 8.65 -19.09
C LEU A 411 1.02 8.47 -19.26
N ARG A 412 1.57 8.79 -20.44
CA ARG A 412 3.02 8.70 -20.68
C ARG A 412 3.83 9.61 -19.75
N ALA A 413 3.35 10.84 -19.50
CA ALA A 413 4.01 11.76 -18.57
C ALA A 413 3.95 11.26 -17.12
N LEU A 414 2.84 10.65 -16.69
CA LEU A 414 2.69 10.05 -15.37
C LEU A 414 3.60 8.84 -15.19
N GLU A 415 3.69 7.95 -16.18
CA GLU A 415 4.60 6.80 -16.17
C GLU A 415 6.06 7.25 -16.03
N LEU A 416 6.48 8.27 -16.79
CA LEU A 416 7.84 8.80 -16.72
C LEU A 416 8.09 9.54 -15.39
N SER A 417 7.14 10.32 -14.88
CA SER A 417 7.28 10.93 -13.56
C SER A 417 7.39 9.88 -12.45
N LYS A 418 6.69 8.72 -12.56
CA LYS A 418 6.82 7.62 -11.61
C LYS A 418 8.17 6.91 -11.77
N ALA A 419 8.61 6.67 -13.00
CA ALA A 419 9.93 6.09 -13.29
C ALA A 419 11.09 6.93 -12.73
N VAL A 420 10.99 8.26 -12.77
CA VAL A 420 11.98 9.17 -12.12
C VAL A 420 12.08 8.91 -10.62
N TYR A 421 10.95 8.78 -9.93
CA TYR A 421 10.92 8.46 -8.50
C TYR A 421 11.54 7.07 -8.24
N GLU A 422 11.14 6.09 -9.04
CA GLU A 422 11.60 4.70 -8.95
C GLU A 422 13.13 4.59 -9.14
N VAL A 423 13.73 5.31 -10.10
CA VAL A 423 15.20 5.31 -10.31
C VAL A 423 15.92 5.72 -9.02
N VAL A 424 15.48 6.81 -8.38
CA VAL A 424 16.09 7.29 -7.13
C VAL A 424 15.89 6.28 -6.00
N TYR A 425 14.68 5.71 -5.90
CA TYR A 425 14.37 4.71 -4.89
C TYR A 425 15.26 3.47 -5.03
N GLU A 426 15.38 2.92 -6.23
CA GLU A 426 16.17 1.72 -6.48
C GLU A 426 17.67 2.00 -6.32
N ALA A 427 18.17 3.17 -6.74
CA ALA A 427 19.56 3.54 -6.53
C ALA A 427 19.95 3.55 -5.04
N ARG A 428 19.02 3.93 -4.15
CA ARG A 428 19.25 3.94 -2.69
C ARG A 428 19.13 2.57 -2.05
N ASN A 429 18.18 1.75 -2.50
CA ASN A 429 17.76 0.55 -1.77
C ASN A 429 18.19 -0.75 -2.44
N ARG A 430 18.23 -0.80 -3.78
CA ARG A 430 18.53 -1.98 -4.60
C ARG A 430 19.26 -1.56 -5.89
N PRO A 431 20.55 -1.17 -5.83
CA PRO A 431 21.26 -0.64 -7.00
C PRO A 431 21.24 -1.55 -8.24
N THR A 432 21.13 -2.87 -8.04
CA THR A 432 21.04 -3.85 -9.14
C THR A 432 19.72 -3.82 -9.91
N TRP A 433 18.72 -3.05 -9.45
CA TRP A 433 17.40 -2.95 -10.06
C TRP A 433 17.19 -1.64 -10.82
N VAL A 434 18.15 -0.71 -10.81
CA VAL A 434 18.03 0.62 -11.44
C VAL A 434 17.73 0.53 -12.95
N ASP A 435 18.17 -0.52 -13.63
CA ASP A 435 17.88 -0.71 -15.06
C ASP A 435 16.39 -0.93 -15.36
N ILE A 436 15.61 -1.42 -14.39
CA ILE A 436 14.17 -1.67 -14.54
C ILE A 436 13.40 -0.36 -14.77
N PRO A 437 13.51 0.68 -13.92
CA PRO A 437 12.87 1.96 -14.19
C PRO A 437 13.53 2.76 -15.31
N LEU A 438 14.84 2.58 -15.59
CA LEU A 438 15.48 3.22 -16.75
C LEU A 438 14.91 2.73 -18.10
N ALA A 439 14.44 1.49 -18.17
CA ALA A 439 13.80 0.96 -19.38
C ALA A 439 12.57 1.79 -19.81
N ALA A 440 11.85 2.40 -18.86
CA ALA A 440 10.66 3.21 -19.16
C ALA A 440 10.97 4.43 -20.05
N PHE A 441 12.23 4.89 -20.09
CA PHE A 441 12.66 6.06 -20.87
C PHE A 441 13.11 5.71 -22.28
N ARG A 442 13.18 4.42 -22.65
CA ARG A 442 13.70 3.98 -23.96
C ARG A 442 12.66 4.01 -25.09
N ASP A 443 11.38 4.23 -24.74
CA ASP A 443 10.22 4.28 -25.66
C ASP A 443 9.82 5.70 -26.11
#